data_AF-A0A6B2YY74-F1
#
_entry.id   AF-A0A6B2YY74-F1
#
_cell.length_a   1.000
_cell.length_b   1.000
_cell.length_c   1.000
_cell.angle_alpha   90.00
_cell.angle_beta   90.00
_cell.angle_gamma   90.00
#
_symmetry.space_group_name_H-M   'P 1'
#
loop_
_entity.id
_entity.type
_entity.pdbx_description
1 polymer ?
#
loop_
_entity_poly.entity_id
_entity_poly.type
_entity_poly.pdbx_seq_one_letter_code
_entity_poly.pdbx_strand_id
1 'polypeptide(L)'
;MDAYRQGLETGRAKEREWRQRAEAAQVGHLERQIRTLREELDAKNRRFNVDGDQTVTVDGYGYSWSGPGTLDVGDRVILPENYVSALRYGSGPFLGTVTELGTTYTGTLSRIISRAPPTLGRPETTSPSHRHPNQPAEAGV
;
A
#
# COMPACT_ATOMS: atom_id res chain seq x y z
N MET A 1 61.19 -11.76 19.81
CA MET A 1 60.20 -12.82 19.53
C MET A 1 58.76 -12.30 19.56
N ASP A 2 58.46 -11.24 20.32
CA ASP A 2 57.08 -10.73 20.47
C ASP A 2 56.50 -10.00 19.25
N ALA A 3 57.31 -9.24 18.51
CA ALA A 3 56.84 -8.53 17.31
C ALA A 3 56.31 -9.47 16.21
N TYR A 4 56.88 -10.67 16.11
CA TYR A 4 56.45 -11.68 15.13
C TYR A 4 55.09 -12.30 15.50
N ARG A 5 54.85 -12.59 16.79
CA ARG A 5 53.54 -13.07 17.27
C ARG A 5 52.46 -12.00 17.11
N GLN A 6 52.79 -10.76 17.46
CA GLN A 6 51.87 -9.63 17.33
C GLN A 6 51.49 -9.33 15.87
N GLY A 7 52.45 -9.44 14.94
CA GLY A 7 52.19 -9.33 13.50
C GLY A 7 51.28 -10.45 12.97
N LEU A 8 51.47 -11.68 13.46
CA LEU A 8 50.66 -12.83 13.05
C LEU A 8 49.20 -12.73 13.57
N GLU A 9 49.01 -12.26 14.80
CA GLU A 9 47.68 -12.06 15.39
C GLU A 9 46.91 -10.92 14.71
N THR A 10 47.58 -9.79 14.46
CA THR A 10 46.98 -8.65 13.74
C THR A 10 46.66 -9.00 12.28
N GLY A 11 47.50 -9.79 11.61
CA GLY A 11 47.23 -10.31 10.27
C GLY A 11 45.97 -11.18 10.22
N ARG A 12 45.85 -12.15 11.13
CA ARG A 12 44.67 -13.02 11.24
C ARG A 12 43.39 -12.26 11.61
N ALA A 13 43.49 -11.26 12.48
CA ALA A 13 42.34 -10.42 12.84
C ALA A 13 41.85 -9.61 11.63
N LYS A 14 42.77 -8.97 10.89
CA LYS A 14 42.44 -8.27 9.65
C LYS A 14 41.86 -9.22 8.61
N GLU A 15 42.45 -10.38 8.37
CA GLU A 15 41.92 -11.36 7.41
C GLU A 15 40.47 -11.75 7.74
N ARG A 16 40.14 -12.01 9.02
CA ARG A 16 38.77 -12.28 9.45
C ARG A 16 37.82 -11.11 9.20
N GLU A 17 38.22 -9.89 9.53
CA GLU A 17 37.39 -8.71 9.28
C GLU A 17 37.14 -8.49 7.78
N TRP A 18 38.17 -8.64 6.95
CA TRP A 18 38.05 -8.50 5.51
C TRP A 18 37.15 -9.58 4.91
N ARG A 19 37.27 -10.82 5.38
CA ARG A 19 36.41 -11.92 4.99
C ARG A 19 34.95 -11.68 5.37
N GLN A 20 34.69 -11.24 6.61
CA GLN A 20 33.34 -10.90 7.06
C GLN A 20 32.74 -9.74 6.26
N ARG A 21 33.52 -8.70 5.95
CA ARG A 21 33.05 -7.59 5.11
C ARG A 21 32.76 -8.04 3.67
N ALA A 22 33.59 -8.90 3.10
CA ALA A 22 33.38 -9.44 1.76
C ALA A 22 32.11 -10.32 1.70
N GLU A 23 31.92 -11.19 2.70
CA GLU A 23 30.73 -12.04 2.83
C GLU A 23 29.46 -11.18 3.02
N ALA A 24 29.49 -10.17 3.90
CA ALA A 24 28.36 -9.26 4.10
C ALA A 24 28.03 -8.45 2.83
N ALA A 25 29.04 -7.99 2.10
CA ALA A 25 28.86 -7.29 0.83
C ALA A 25 28.22 -8.21 -0.23
N GLN A 26 28.63 -9.49 -0.26
CA GLN A 26 28.06 -10.49 -1.16
C GLN A 26 26.60 -10.80 -0.82
N VAL A 27 26.28 -10.99 0.47
CA VAL A 27 24.89 -11.19 0.93
C VAL A 27 24.04 -9.98 0.53
N GLY A 28 24.49 -8.76 0.83
CA GLY A 28 23.76 -7.56 0.47
C GLY A 28 23.59 -7.39 -1.05
N HIS A 29 24.55 -7.83 -1.86
CA HIS A 29 24.41 -7.85 -3.32
C HIS A 29 23.34 -8.86 -3.76
N LEU A 30 23.37 -10.08 -3.24
CA LEU A 30 22.39 -11.12 -3.55
C LEU A 30 20.97 -10.72 -3.13
N GLU A 31 20.79 -10.11 -1.97
CA GLU A 31 19.48 -9.62 -1.51
C GLU A 31 18.90 -8.57 -2.47
N ARG A 32 19.73 -7.64 -2.95
CA ARG A 32 19.31 -6.66 -3.96
C ARG A 32 18.93 -7.35 -5.27
N GLN A 33 19.71 -8.32 -5.73
CA GLN A 33 19.39 -9.08 -6.94
C GLN A 33 18.08 -9.86 -6.81
N ILE A 34 17.84 -10.54 -5.69
CA ILE A 34 16.59 -11.26 -5.43
C ILE A 34 15.41 -10.30 -5.47
N ARG A 35 15.53 -9.11 -4.85
CA ARG A 35 14.47 -8.10 -4.88
C ARG A 35 14.16 -7.66 -6.31
N THR A 36 15.18 -7.30 -7.09
CA THR A 36 15.00 -6.89 -8.50
C THR A 36 14.39 -8.00 -9.34
N LEU A 37 14.84 -9.25 -9.19
CA LEU A 37 14.27 -10.37 -9.94
C LEU A 37 12.80 -10.64 -9.59
N ARG A 38 12.40 -10.44 -8.32
CA ARG A 38 11.00 -10.53 -7.91
C ARG A 38 10.16 -9.43 -8.55
N GLU A 39 10.64 -8.19 -8.54
CA GLU A 39 9.97 -7.06 -9.20
C GLU A 39 9.80 -7.29 -10.71
N GLU A 40 10.84 -7.81 -11.37
CA GLU A 40 10.78 -8.17 -12.80
C GLU A 40 9.78 -9.31 -13.07
N LEU A 41 9.77 -10.34 -12.22
CA LEU A 41 8.86 -11.47 -12.35
C LEU A 41 7.41 -11.02 -12.16
N ASP A 42 7.16 -10.19 -11.17
CA ASP A 42 5.84 -9.60 -10.91
C ASP A 42 5.40 -8.76 -12.11
N ALA A 43 6.25 -7.89 -12.63
CA ALA A 43 5.93 -7.06 -13.80
C ALA A 43 5.61 -7.91 -15.05
N LYS A 44 6.33 -9.02 -15.26
CA LYS A 44 6.09 -9.92 -16.40
C LYS A 44 4.79 -10.72 -16.29
N ASN A 45 4.43 -11.15 -15.08
CA ASN A 45 3.29 -12.03 -14.86
C ASN A 45 2.00 -11.30 -14.48
N ARG A 46 2.07 -9.98 -14.27
CA ARG A 46 0.92 -9.18 -13.86
C ARG A 46 -0.11 -9.11 -14.96
N ARG A 47 -1.32 -9.54 -14.63
CA ARG A 47 -2.48 -9.49 -15.50
C ARG A 47 -3.32 -8.28 -15.10
N PHE A 48 -3.69 -7.44 -16.05
CA PHE A 48 -4.49 -6.21 -15.86
C PHE A 48 -5.98 -6.38 -16.21
N ASN A 49 -6.31 -7.42 -16.98
CA ASN A 49 -7.67 -7.78 -17.33
C ASN A 49 -7.79 -9.30 -17.39
N VAL A 50 -8.90 -9.86 -16.89
CA VAL A 50 -9.25 -11.28 -16.97
C VAL A 50 -10.75 -11.34 -17.28
N ASP A 51 -11.12 -12.05 -18.35
CA ASP A 51 -12.50 -12.22 -18.80
C ASP A 51 -13.27 -10.92 -19.06
N GLY A 52 -12.56 -9.85 -19.45
CA GLY A 52 -13.14 -8.52 -19.68
C GLY A 52 -13.19 -7.65 -18.43
N ASP A 53 -13.03 -8.24 -17.24
CA ASP A 53 -12.99 -7.52 -15.96
C ASP A 53 -11.58 -6.95 -15.72
N GLN A 54 -11.50 -5.70 -15.28
CA GLN A 54 -10.24 -5.14 -14.82
C GLN A 54 -9.79 -5.89 -13.57
N THR A 55 -8.50 -6.21 -13.47
CA THR A 55 -7.93 -6.80 -12.26
C THR A 55 -7.15 -5.75 -11.49
N VAL A 56 -7.24 -5.81 -10.17
CA VAL A 56 -6.58 -4.88 -9.25
C VAL A 56 -6.11 -5.62 -8.00
N THR A 57 -5.13 -5.05 -7.30
CA THR A 57 -4.71 -5.50 -5.98
C THR A 57 -5.24 -4.54 -4.94
N VAL A 58 -6.06 -5.04 -4.01
CA VAL A 58 -6.64 -4.30 -2.89
C VAL A 58 -6.04 -4.83 -1.60
N ASP A 59 -5.34 -3.96 -0.87
CA ASP A 59 -4.64 -4.31 0.37
C ASP A 59 -3.77 -5.59 0.27
N GLY A 60 -3.11 -5.78 -0.88
CA GLY A 60 -2.24 -6.93 -1.16
C GLY A 60 -2.92 -8.18 -1.73
N TYR A 61 -4.24 -8.16 -1.96
CA TYR A 61 -5.00 -9.29 -2.52
C TYR A 61 -5.60 -8.95 -3.88
N GLY A 62 -5.59 -9.91 -4.81
CA GLY A 62 -6.14 -9.73 -6.16
C GLY A 62 -7.67 -9.80 -6.18
N TYR A 63 -8.29 -8.88 -6.93
CA TYR A 63 -9.72 -8.85 -7.18
C TYR A 63 -10.04 -8.50 -8.64
N SER A 64 -11.27 -8.82 -9.08
CA SER A 64 -11.80 -8.39 -10.38
C SER A 64 -12.83 -7.26 -10.23
N TRP A 65 -12.89 -6.39 -11.22
CA TRP A 65 -13.79 -5.25 -11.30
C TRP A 65 -14.49 -5.21 -12.65
N SER A 66 -15.81 -5.27 -12.60
CA SER A 66 -16.71 -5.26 -13.77
C SER A 66 -17.69 -4.09 -13.74
N GLY A 67 -17.47 -3.12 -12.85
CA GLY A 67 -18.37 -1.98 -12.66
C GLY A 67 -18.07 -0.82 -13.63
N PRO A 68 -18.80 0.30 -13.50
CA PRO A 68 -18.63 1.43 -14.39
C PRO A 68 -17.27 2.12 -14.20
N GLY A 69 -16.59 2.38 -15.32
CA GLY A 69 -15.27 2.98 -15.38
C GLY A 69 -14.16 2.08 -14.83
N THR A 70 -12.90 2.43 -15.08
CA THR A 70 -11.75 1.73 -14.50
C THR A 70 -11.44 2.24 -13.10
N LEU A 71 -10.99 1.35 -12.22
CA LEU A 71 -10.43 1.71 -10.92
C LEU A 71 -9.00 2.20 -11.08
N ASP A 72 -8.63 3.17 -10.26
CA ASP A 72 -7.27 3.71 -10.13
C ASP A 72 -6.68 3.38 -8.75
N VAL A 73 -5.35 3.48 -8.63
CA VAL A 73 -4.67 3.35 -7.33
C VAL A 73 -5.15 4.44 -6.39
N GLY A 74 -5.51 4.06 -5.17
CA GLY A 74 -6.09 4.92 -4.15
C GLY A 74 -7.62 4.90 -4.13
N ASP A 75 -8.28 4.31 -5.14
CA ASP A 75 -9.73 4.17 -5.13
C ASP A 75 -10.20 3.31 -3.96
N ARG A 76 -11.25 3.76 -3.29
CA ARG A 76 -11.89 3.01 -2.22
C ARG A 76 -12.99 2.13 -2.77
N VAL A 77 -13.04 0.89 -2.32
CA VAL A 77 -13.97 -0.12 -2.81
C VAL A 77 -14.62 -0.88 -1.67
N ILE A 78 -15.80 -1.44 -1.95
CA ILE A 78 -16.49 -2.40 -1.08
C ILE A 78 -16.18 -3.80 -1.61
N LEU A 79 -15.56 -4.60 -0.76
CA LEU A 79 -15.13 -5.96 -1.04
C LEU A 79 -16.14 -6.98 -0.48
N PRO A 80 -16.30 -8.15 -1.14
CA PRO A 80 -17.09 -9.23 -0.60
C PRO A 80 -16.45 -9.81 0.66
N GLU A 81 -17.28 -10.31 1.56
CA GLU A 81 -16.81 -11.06 2.72
C GLU A 81 -16.00 -12.29 2.28
N ASN A 82 -14.89 -12.52 2.97
CA ASN A 82 -14.18 -13.79 3.03
C ASN A 82 -13.85 -14.15 4.48
N TYR A 83 -13.42 -15.39 4.71
CA TYR A 83 -13.10 -15.93 6.04
C TYR A 83 -12.15 -15.03 6.86
N VAL A 84 -11.09 -14.51 6.24
CA VAL A 84 -10.11 -13.64 6.92
C VAL A 84 -10.71 -12.29 7.26
N SER A 85 -11.50 -11.70 6.36
CA SER A 85 -12.18 -10.44 6.62
C SER A 85 -13.27 -10.56 7.68
N ALA A 86 -13.99 -11.68 7.73
CA ALA A 86 -15.00 -11.92 8.77
C ALA A 86 -14.37 -11.94 10.16
N LEU A 87 -13.19 -12.57 10.29
CA LEU A 87 -12.41 -12.57 11.52
C LEU A 87 -11.87 -11.18 11.90
N ARG A 88 -11.47 -10.38 10.90
CA ARG A 88 -10.81 -9.09 11.14
C ARG A 88 -11.78 -7.92 11.32
N TYR A 89 -12.85 -7.87 10.53
CA TYR A 89 -13.75 -6.71 10.41
C TYR A 89 -15.20 -7.04 10.82
N GLY A 90 -15.48 -8.30 11.17
CA GLY A 90 -16.83 -8.79 11.38
C GLY A 90 -17.47 -9.29 10.08
N SER A 91 -18.63 -9.92 10.21
CA SER A 91 -19.41 -10.42 9.08
C SER A 91 -19.85 -9.28 8.17
N GLY A 92 -19.82 -9.53 6.87
CA GLY A 92 -20.34 -8.66 5.82
C GLY A 92 -19.26 -8.08 4.92
N PRO A 93 -19.70 -7.30 3.91
CA PRO A 93 -18.79 -6.55 3.06
C PRO A 93 -17.92 -5.59 3.86
N PHE A 94 -16.68 -5.38 3.40
CA PHE A 94 -15.72 -4.50 4.06
C PHE A 94 -15.09 -3.53 3.08
N LEU A 95 -14.48 -2.47 3.61
CA LEU A 95 -13.82 -1.44 2.81
C LEU A 95 -12.36 -1.83 2.56
N GLY A 96 -11.90 -1.62 1.33
CA GLY A 96 -10.50 -1.73 0.94
C GLY A 96 -10.04 -0.56 0.08
N THR A 97 -8.74 -0.45 -0.12
CA THR A 97 -8.13 0.56 -1.01
C THR A 97 -7.34 -0.12 -2.12
N VAL A 98 -7.57 0.28 -3.37
CA VAL A 98 -6.78 -0.20 -4.50
C VAL A 98 -5.33 0.25 -4.29
N THR A 99 -4.45 -0.71 -4.10
CA THR A 99 -3.01 -0.48 -3.88
C THR A 99 -2.23 -0.55 -5.18
N GLU A 100 -2.65 -1.40 -6.11
CA GLU A 100 -1.96 -1.58 -7.39
C GLU A 100 -2.96 -1.97 -8.49
N LEU A 101 -2.63 -1.63 -9.74
CA LEU A 101 -3.34 -2.15 -10.91
C LEU A 101 -2.80 -3.53 -11.27
N GLY A 102 -3.69 -4.40 -11.74
CA GLY A 102 -3.39 -5.78 -12.05
C GLY A 102 -3.12 -6.64 -10.82
N THR A 103 -2.92 -7.93 -11.07
CA THR A 103 -2.53 -8.91 -10.05
C THR A 103 -1.67 -10.01 -10.68
N THR A 104 -0.75 -10.55 -9.89
CA THR A 104 0.03 -11.75 -10.24
C THR A 104 -0.66 -13.05 -9.82
N TYR A 105 -1.76 -12.97 -9.05
CA TYR A 105 -2.53 -14.13 -8.65
C TYR A 105 -3.20 -14.76 -9.88
N THR A 106 -2.98 -16.07 -10.08
CA THR A 106 -3.46 -16.80 -11.26
C THR A 106 -4.80 -17.51 -11.07
N GLY A 107 -5.26 -17.66 -9.82
CA GLY A 107 -6.52 -18.34 -9.49
C GLY A 107 -7.77 -17.48 -9.70
N THR A 108 -8.91 -17.99 -9.24
CA THR A 108 -10.20 -17.31 -9.32
C THR A 108 -10.21 -16.05 -8.46
N LEU A 109 -10.52 -14.92 -9.08
CA LEU A 109 -10.62 -13.63 -8.40
C LEU A 109 -12.03 -13.42 -7.86
N SER A 110 -12.13 -12.96 -6.62
CA SER A 110 -13.38 -12.44 -6.10
C SER A 110 -13.71 -11.11 -6.77
N ARG A 111 -14.98 -10.89 -7.08
CA ARG A 111 -15.45 -9.65 -7.69
C ARG A 111 -15.69 -8.57 -6.63
N ILE A 112 -15.15 -7.39 -6.86
CA ILE A 112 -15.44 -6.19 -6.08
C ILE A 112 -16.94 -5.87 -6.20
N ILE A 113 -17.59 -5.58 -5.08
CA ILE A 113 -19.04 -5.33 -5.05
C ILE A 113 -19.34 -3.97 -5.69
N SER A 114 -18.65 -2.93 -5.23
CA SER A 114 -18.87 -1.56 -5.70
C SER A 114 -17.72 -0.64 -5.32
N ARG A 115 -17.71 0.58 -5.87
CA ARG A 115 -16.93 1.68 -5.33
C ARG A 115 -17.51 2.07 -3.97
N ALA A 116 -16.62 2.40 -3.03
CA ALA A 116 -17.06 3.00 -1.78
C ALA A 116 -17.49 4.45 -2.04
N PRO A 117 -18.45 4.98 -1.27
CA PRO A 117 -18.76 6.40 -1.30
C PRO A 117 -17.50 7.21 -1.01
N PRO A 118 -17.30 8.38 -1.66
CA PRO A 118 -16.26 9.29 -1.24
C PRO A 118 -16.47 9.61 0.23
N THR A 119 -15.40 9.58 1.02
CA THR A 119 -15.46 10.11 2.40
C THR A 119 -15.86 11.56 2.29
N LEU A 120 -17.11 11.87 2.64
CA LEU A 120 -17.55 13.24 2.84
C LEU A 120 -16.56 13.87 3.82
N GLY A 121 -15.73 14.78 3.31
CA GLY A 121 -15.01 15.70 4.15
C GLY A 121 -16.02 16.30 5.11
N ARG A 122 -15.72 16.26 6.41
CA ARG A 122 -16.48 16.91 7.47
C ARG A 122 -17.04 18.24 6.93
N PRO A 123 -18.36 18.51 7.02
CA PRO A 123 -18.86 19.82 6.63
C PRO A 123 -18.10 20.84 7.48
N GLU A 124 -17.36 21.73 6.82
CA GLU A 124 -16.85 22.92 7.46
C GLU A 124 -18.05 23.58 8.13
N THR A 125 -18.01 23.66 9.46
CA THR A 125 -18.98 24.40 10.25
C THR A 125 -18.99 25.83 9.73
N THR A 126 -19.96 26.11 8.88
CA THR A 126 -20.31 27.46 8.48
C THR A 126 -20.75 28.15 9.77
N SER A 127 -19.86 29.00 10.30
CA SER A 127 -20.17 29.85 11.44
C SER A 127 -21.46 30.63 11.15
N PRO A 128 -22.45 30.64 12.06
CA PRO A 128 -23.67 31.38 11.83
C PRO A 128 -23.34 32.87 11.76
N SER A 129 -23.71 33.47 10.62
CA SER A 129 -23.73 34.91 10.38
C SER A 129 -24.51 35.60 11.51
N HIS A 130 -23.79 36.33 12.37
CA HIS A 130 -24.40 37.21 13.36
C HIS A 130 -25.14 38.33 12.63
N ARG A 131 -26.46 38.18 12.45
CA ARG A 131 -27.35 39.34 12.25
C ARG A 131 -27.40 40.11 13.56
N HIS A 132 -26.87 41.32 13.57
CA HIS A 132 -27.25 42.35 14.54
C HIS A 132 -28.51 43.07 14.02
N PRO A 133 -29.65 43.05 14.71
CA PRO A 133 -30.68 44.05 14.53
C PRO A 133 -30.49 45.11 15.62
N ASN A 134 -30.09 46.32 15.25
CA ASN A 134 -30.26 47.49 16.11
C ASN A 134 -30.44 48.73 15.25
N GLN A 135 -31.70 49.11 15.05
CA GLN A 135 -32.12 50.51 14.94
C GLN A 135 -33.65 50.57 15.05
N PRO A 136 -34.18 51.27 16.06
CA PRO A 136 -35.41 52.02 15.89
C PRO A 136 -35.17 53.53 16.06
N ALA A 137 -35.71 54.24 15.08
CA ALA A 137 -36.35 55.56 15.11
C ALA A 137 -35.79 56.65 16.04
N GLU A 138 -35.28 57.71 15.43
CA GLU A 138 -35.49 59.07 15.95
C GLU A 138 -36.37 59.88 14.99
N ALA A 139 -37.37 60.52 15.59
CA ALA A 139 -38.29 61.46 15.00
C ALA A 139 -37.72 62.88 15.08
N GLY A 140 -38.05 63.74 14.12
CA GLY A 140 -37.76 65.17 14.23
C GLY A 140 -38.15 65.96 12.98
N VAL A 141 -39.29 66.64 13.12
CA VAL A 141 -39.83 67.84 12.43
C VAL A 141 -38.96 68.49 11.35
#